data_AF-A0AAU9U533-F1
#
_entry.id   AF-A0AAU9U533-F1
#
_cell.length_a   1.000
_cell.length_b   1.000
_cell.length_c   1.000
_cell.angle_alpha   90.00
_cell.angle_beta   90.00
_cell.angle_gamma   90.00
#
_symmetry.space_group_name_H-M   'P 1'
#
loop_
_entity.id
_entity.type
_entity.pdbx_description
1 polymer ?
#
loop_
_entity_poly.entity_id
_entity_poly.type
_entity_poly.pdbx_seq_one_letter_code
_entity_poly.pdbx_strand_id
1 'polypeptide(L)' 'MGCKIEEYSEFIFCYIGETKGLHGVGFLIKKKYKNNITNFIGISERVALLQVKFESFFLSIIQVYSPTERSTEE' A
#
# COMPACT_ATOMS: atom_id res chain seq x y z
N MET A 1 12.09 -3.03 7.07
CA MET A 1 11.73 -3.79 5.86
C MET A 1 10.67 -4.78 6.25
N GLY A 2 9.55 -4.79 5.52
CA GLY A 2 8.31 -5.50 5.85
C GLY A 2 7.07 -4.66 5.53
N CYS A 3 5.89 -5.17 5.89
CA CYS A 3 4.62 -4.47 5.80
C CYS A 3 4.45 -3.50 6.98
N LYS A 4 4.25 -2.20 6.72
CA LYS A 4 4.16 -1.15 7.75
C LYS A 4 3.07 -0.13 7.48
N ILE A 5 2.60 0.47 8.57
CA ILE A 5 1.71 1.63 8.58
C ILE A 5 2.40 2.69 9.45
N GLU A 6 2.72 3.83 8.84
CA GLU A 6 3.39 4.95 9.48
C GLU A 6 2.50 6.19 9.44
N GLU A 7 2.38 6.89 10.56
CA GLU A 7 1.54 8.08 10.67
C GLU A 7 2.39 9.33 10.75
N TYR A 8 2.10 10.26 9.85
CA TYR A 8 2.74 11.57 9.76
C TYR A 8 1.73 12.67 10.11
N SER A 9 2.17 13.93 10.06
CA SER A 9 1.33 15.09 10.37
C SER A 9 0.10 15.18 9.46
N GLU A 10 0.27 15.00 8.15
CA GLU A 10 -0.79 15.22 7.15
C GLU A 10 -1.29 13.94 6.46
N PHE A 11 -0.57 12.83 6.61
CA PHE A 11 -0.86 11.59 5.91
C PHE A 11 -0.50 10.36 6.73
N ILE A 12 -1.04 9.23 6.29
CA ILE A 12 -0.70 7.89 6.73
C ILE A 12 -0.06 7.20 5.53
N PHE A 13 1.11 6.61 5.75
CA PHE A 13 1.84 5.87 4.75
C PHE A 13 1.74 4.38 5.05
N CYS A 14 1.01 3.65 4.21
CA CYS A 14 0.87 2.20 4.30
C CYS A 14 1.70 1.57 3.18
N TYR A 15 2.69 0.75 3.48
CA TYR A 15 3.57 0.19 2.45
C TYR A 15 4.09 -1.20 2.81
N ILE A 16 4.52 -1.92 1.78
CA ILE A 16 5.29 -3.15 1.89
C ILE A 16 6.56 -2.99 1.04
N GLY A 17 7.69 -3.28 1.65
CA GLY A 17 9.00 -3.25 1.01
C GLY A 17 10.04 -3.88 1.92
N GLU A 18 10.70 -4.91 1.40
CA GLU A 18 11.70 -5.74 2.07
C GLU A 18 13.09 -5.59 1.44
N THR A 19 13.17 -5.39 0.13
CA THR A 19 14.40 -5.27 -0.63
C THR A 19 14.82 -3.79 -0.76
N LYS A 20 16.08 -3.48 -0.43
CA LYS A 20 16.52 -2.07 -0.37
C LYS A 20 16.73 -1.55 -1.79
N GLY A 21 16.01 -0.48 -2.14
CA GLY A 21 16.17 0.19 -3.44
C GLY A 21 15.56 -0.57 -4.61
N LEU A 22 14.85 -1.67 -4.37
CA LEU A 22 14.13 -2.45 -5.38
C LEU A 22 12.72 -2.73 -4.89
N HIS A 23 11.77 -2.70 -5.81
CA HIS A 23 10.36 -3.00 -5.55
C HIS A 23 9.76 -2.07 -4.47
N GLY A 24 8.61 -2.47 -3.95
CA GLY A 24 7.85 -1.73 -2.97
C GLY A 24 6.59 -1.14 -3.58
N VAL A 25 5.50 -1.33 -2.85
CA VAL A 25 4.19 -0.73 -3.16
C VAL A 25 3.59 -0.17 -1.88
N GLY A 26 2.78 0.87 -2.01
CA GLY A 26 2.22 1.55 -0.87
C GLY A 26 1.34 2.73 -1.23
N PHE A 27 0.54 3.13 -0.25
CA PHE A 27 -0.46 4.17 -0.36
C PHE A 27 -0.11 5.32 0.58
N LEU A 28 -0.22 6.54 0.05
CA LEU A 28 -0.22 7.77 0.83
C LEU A 28 -1.66 8.23 1.01
N ILE A 29 -2.20 8.05 2.21
CA ILE A 29 -3.59 8.38 2.54
C ILE A 29 -3.63 9.67 3.34
N LYS A 30 -4.46 10.65 2.94
CA LYS A 30 -4.68 11.87 3.74
C LYS A 30 -5.22 11.51 5.11
N LYS A 31 -4.66 12.12 6.18
CA LYS A 31 -4.97 11.80 7.58
C LYS A 31 -6.45 11.91 7.94
N LYS A 32 -7.20 12.78 7.25
CA LYS A 32 -8.66 12.90 7.40
C LYS A 32 -9.43 11.59 7.15
N TYR A 33 -8.84 10.64 6.41
CA TYR A 33 -9.44 9.33 6.13
C TYR A 33 -8.94 8.20 7.05
N LYS A 34 -8.17 8.52 8.10
CA LYS A 34 -7.61 7.51 9.04
C LYS A 34 -8.67 6.53 9.53
N ASN A 35 -9.79 7.06 10.00
CA ASN A 35 -10.88 6.27 10.57
C ASN A 35 -11.70 5.51 9.51
N ASN A 36 -11.49 5.83 8.23
CA ASN A 36 -12.09 5.10 7.13
C ASN A 36 -11.25 3.88 6.72
N ILE A 37 -9.95 3.84 7.04
CA ILE A 37 -9.10 2.70 6.70
C ILE A 37 -9.55 1.51 7.55
N THR A 38 -10.07 0.47 6.90
CA THR A 38 -10.48 -0.76 7.59
C THR A 38 -9.38 -1.81 7.56
N ASN A 39 -8.56 -1.83 6.50
CA ASN A 39 -7.52 -2.82 6.36
C ASN A 39 -6.41 -2.36 5.41
N PHE A 40 -5.19 -2.82 5.68
CA PHE A 40 -4.07 -2.75 4.76
C PHE A 40 -3.35 -4.09 4.77
N ILE A 41 -3.25 -4.72 3.59
CA ILE A 41 -2.60 -6.02 3.42
C ILE A 41 -1.50 -5.86 2.37
N GLY A 42 -0.25 -6.05 2.79
CA GLY A 42 0.87 -6.28 1.87
C GLY A 42 0.88 -7.74 1.44
N ILE A 43 0.57 -8.02 0.17
CA ILE A 43 0.54 -9.38 -0.38
C ILE A 43 1.95 -9.79 -0.84
N SER A 44 2.68 -8.87 -1.48
CA SER A 44 4.09 -9.01 -1.82
C SER A 44 4.71 -7.62 -1.98
N GLU A 45 6.03 -7.53 -2.18
CA GLU A 45 6.69 -6.25 -2.50
C GLU A 45 6.17 -5.58 -3.79
N ARG A 46 5.33 -6.28 -4.58
CA ARG A 46 4.73 -5.77 -5.82
C ARG A 46 3.21 -5.66 -5.75
N VAL A 47 2.56 -6.16 -4.70
CA VAL A 47 1.10 -6.18 -4.59
C VAL A 47 0.66 -5.79 -3.18
N ALA A 48 -0.17 -4.75 -3.08
CA ALA A 48 -0.78 -4.33 -1.83
C ALA A 48 -2.26 -3.99 -2.00
N LEU A 49 -3.05 -4.26 -0.97
CA LEU A 49 -4.47 -3.98 -0.88
C LEU A 49 -4.73 -2.98 0.24
N LEU A 50 -5.44 -1.90 -0.08
CA LEU A 50 -6.02 -0.97 0.88
C LEU A 50 -7.54 -1.09 0.84
N GLN A 51 -8.15 -1.25 2.01
CA GLN A 51 -9.60 -1.23 2.15
C GLN A 51 -10.02 -0.01 2.96
N VAL A 52 -10.97 0.74 2.41
CA VAL A 52 -11.51 1.95 2.99
C VAL A 52 -13.03 1.85 3.04
N LYS A 53 -13.62 2.12 4.20
CA LYS A 53 -15.07 2.17 4.40
C LYS A 53 -15.54 3.61 4.42
N PHE A 54 -16.47 3.91 3.53
CA PHE A 54 -17.30 5.11 3.58
C PHE A 54 -18.70 4.71 4.06
N GLU A 55 -19.54 5.69 4.40
CA GLU A 55 -20.85 5.43 5.01
C GLU A 55 -21.74 4.51 4.15
N SER A 56 -21.70 4.68 2.83
CA SER A 56 -22.57 3.96 1.89
C SER A 56 -21.89 2.82 1.13
N PHE A 57 -20.57 2.68 1.19
CA PHE A 57 -19.85 1.64 0.45
C PHE A 57 -18.47 1.31 1.03
N PHE A 58 -17.97 0.14 0.64
CA PHE A 58 -16.60 -0.29 0.86
C PHE A 58 -15.82 -0.16 -0.43
N LEU A 59 -14.63 0.44 -0.36
CA LEU A 59 -13.70 0.57 -1.48
C LEU A 59 -12.47 -0.29 -1.21
N SER A 60 -12.17 -1.19 -2.13
CA SER A 60 -10.91 -1.94 -2.14
C SER A 60 -10.04 -1.42 -3.28
N ILE A 61 -8.81 -1.00 -2.96
CA ILE A 61 -7.83 -0.49 -3.91
C ILE A 61 -6.64 -1.44 -3.91
N ILE A 62 -6.34 -2.03 -5.07
CA ILE A 62 -5.18 -2.91 -5.24
C ILE A 62 -4.14 -2.16 -6.06
N GLN A 63 -2.94 -2.01 -5.51
CA GLN A 63 -1.79 -1.54 -6.24
C GLN A 63 -0.97 -2.75 -6.68
N VAL A 64 -0.71 -2.84 -7.98
CA VAL A 64 0.13 -3.88 -8.58
C VAL A 64 1.26 -3.23 -9.35
N TYR A 65 2.49 -3.63 -9.04
CA TYR A 65 3.67 -3.32 -9.83
C TYR A 65 3.96 -4.50 -10.78
N SER A 66 3.47 -4.39 -12.02
CA SER A 66 3.69 -5.42 -13.06
C SER A 66 5.18 -5.54 -13.39
N PRO A 67 5.71 -6.77 -13.58
CA PRO A 67 7.00 -6.95 -14.23
C PRO A 67 7.03 -6.21 -15.57
N THR A 68 8.15 -5.58 -15.88
CA THR A 68 8.41 -5.04 -17.23
C THR A 68 9.27 -6.05 -17.97
N GLU A 69 9.00 -6.28 -19.27
CA GLU A 69 9.69 -7.27 -20.13
C GLU A 69 11.23 -7.18 -20.15
N ARG A 70 11.83 -6.09 -19.64
CA ARG A 70 13.29 -5.88 -19.61
C ARG A 70 13.96 -6.15 -18.26
N SER A 71 13.20 -6.50 -17.24
CA SER A 71 13.79 -6.95 -15.97
C SER A 71 13.90 -8.47 -16.04
N THR A 72 15.08 -8.97 -16.41
CA THR A 72 15.43 -10.35 -16.10
C THR A 72 15.22 -10.55 -14.61
N GLU A 73 14.36 -11.50 -14.26
CA GLU A 73 14.33 -12.08 -12.93
C GLU A 73 15.74 -12.55 -12.61
N GLU A 74 16.45 -11.84 -11.73
CA GLU A 74 17.65 -12.31 -11.04
C GLU A 74 17.41 -12.23 -9.54
#